data_AF-A0ABD5SGP4-F1
#
_entry.id   AF-A0ABD5SGP4-F1
#
_cell.length_a   1.000
_cell.length_b   1.000
_cell.length_c   1.000
_cell.angle_alpha   90.00
_cell.angle_beta   90.00
_cell.angle_gamma   90.00
#
_symmetry.space_group_name_H-M   'P 1'
#
loop_
_entity.id
_entity.type
_entity.pdbx_description
1 polymer ?
#
loop_
_entity_poly.entity_id
_entity_poly.type
_entity_poly.pdbx_seq_one_letter_code
_entity_poly.pdbx_strand_id
1 'polypeptide(L)'
;RAEAGFEPKYARVLDRLLDTTAAGRRRVNHHALCELRLLGDLTAIALDERVAVADVGDDRELVVHTESFAPLETGVDATADYVERAAGERIARYAVEFAGFSVSVVVYRERLLGSDAFETKYAVLEPDLLPGDDALIRECERRIWETPVDRLVDDRTAFVAEHARKHLSRQLTAGDARDWAASGRARLQRALADRGLATPTVDPRYDDDRIDDLVYYVLRDFVGEGPLTVPIRDPHLEDIEANRVGERVKVVPRPAMVAAGGVNGESNGRAGGESNAGRENEATKGRSSDGRSGINPFGGGGRIPTNLAFAEEGRFVDVVTRLAARDGVELNAATPSAKVNLSVPEVSETVRCAVALPVISEDGPHVSIRKQAADALTPVDLVNSGTLSADLVTLLWLLYEHHGVVLFAGPTGAGKTTLMNAHMPFIPFDDRPISIDEGSREVRLPHETGVALTTRDHENSYKAVSMASLMTEANYLNPDVEVIAEINTPASFETFAESINTG
;
A
#
# COMPACT_ATOMS: atom_id res chain seq x y z
N ARG A 1 32.69 -3.46 2.32
CA ARG A 1 33.92 -3.86 1.57
C ARG A 1 34.87 -2.70 1.35
N ALA A 2 34.37 -1.51 0.98
CA ALA A 2 35.18 -0.31 0.84
C ALA A 2 35.91 0.09 2.14
N GLU A 3 35.21 0.11 3.28
CA GLU A 3 35.81 0.45 4.60
C GLU A 3 36.89 -0.52 5.06
N ALA A 4 36.73 -1.83 4.75
CA ALA A 4 37.70 -2.85 5.11
C ALA A 4 39.00 -2.79 4.27
N GLY A 5 38.98 -2.06 3.15
CA GLY A 5 40.13 -1.90 2.26
C GLY A 5 40.64 -3.22 1.67
N PHE A 6 41.93 -3.26 1.32
CA PHE A 6 42.60 -4.47 0.88
C PHE A 6 43.08 -5.30 2.07
N GLU A 7 43.02 -6.63 1.95
CA GLU A 7 43.63 -7.51 2.95
C GLU A 7 45.15 -7.21 3.09
N PRO A 8 45.74 -7.40 4.28
CA PRO A 8 47.14 -7.04 4.55
C PRO A 8 48.18 -7.67 3.61
N LYS A 9 47.84 -8.78 2.93
CA LYS A 9 48.69 -9.43 1.93
C LYS A 9 48.76 -8.64 0.62
N TYR A 10 47.66 -8.03 0.18
CA TYR A 10 47.59 -7.22 -1.04
C TYR A 10 48.10 -5.81 -0.79
N ALA A 11 47.86 -5.25 0.39
CA ALA A 11 48.45 -3.96 0.80
C ALA A 11 49.99 -4.00 0.72
N ARG A 12 50.61 -5.08 1.19
CA ARG A 12 52.08 -5.29 1.10
C ARG A 12 52.60 -5.40 -0.32
N VAL A 13 51.79 -5.87 -1.27
CA VAL A 13 52.16 -5.94 -2.69
C VAL A 13 52.08 -4.55 -3.31
N LEU A 14 51.00 -3.81 -3.07
CA LEU A 14 50.85 -2.42 -3.49
C LEU A 14 51.96 -1.54 -2.90
N ASP A 15 52.36 -1.80 -1.65
CA ASP A 15 53.46 -1.10 -0.98
C ASP A 15 54.80 -1.26 -1.68
N ARG A 16 55.04 -2.41 -2.32
CA ARG A 16 56.29 -2.70 -3.03
C ARG A 16 56.30 -2.18 -4.46
N LEU A 17 55.12 -2.07 -5.08
CA LEU A 17 54.99 -1.71 -6.49
C LEU A 17 54.81 -0.20 -6.71
N LEU A 18 54.34 0.53 -5.69
CA LEU A 18 53.99 1.94 -5.82
C LEU A 18 55.01 2.84 -5.13
N ASP A 19 55.96 3.38 -5.89
CA ASP A 19 56.81 4.50 -5.46
C ASP A 19 56.14 5.83 -5.83
N THR A 20 55.27 6.33 -4.94
CA THR A 20 54.48 7.54 -5.18
C THR A 20 54.23 8.31 -3.88
N THR A 21 53.93 9.59 -4.02
CA THR A 21 53.41 10.43 -2.93
C THR A 21 52.18 9.81 -2.27
N ALA A 22 51.92 10.16 -1.00
CA ALA A 22 50.73 9.72 -0.27
C ALA A 22 49.41 10.08 -0.99
N ALA A 23 49.38 11.19 -1.74
CA ALA A 23 48.24 11.54 -2.58
C ALA A 23 48.07 10.58 -3.78
N GLY A 24 49.15 10.25 -4.47
CA GLY A 24 49.12 9.27 -5.56
C GLY A 24 48.75 7.87 -5.06
N ARG A 25 49.26 7.47 -3.89
CA ARG A 25 48.90 6.20 -3.24
C ARG A 25 47.41 6.12 -2.92
N ARG A 26 46.82 7.20 -2.38
CA ARG A 26 45.37 7.26 -2.13
C ARG A 26 44.54 7.07 -3.40
N ARG A 27 44.95 7.69 -4.51
CA ARG A 27 44.29 7.52 -5.81
C ARG A 27 44.40 6.09 -6.34
N VAL A 28 45.60 5.51 -6.31
CA VAL A 28 45.81 4.13 -6.80
C VAL A 28 45.02 3.14 -5.95
N ASN A 29 45.01 3.30 -4.62
CA ASN A 29 44.21 2.44 -3.75
C ASN A 29 42.71 2.56 -4.02
N HIS A 30 42.21 3.77 -4.29
CA HIS A 30 40.82 3.98 -4.67
C HIS A 30 40.47 3.24 -5.96
N HIS A 31 41.20 3.47 -7.06
CA HIS A 31 40.93 2.80 -8.34
C HIS A 31 41.10 1.28 -8.25
N ALA A 32 42.14 0.80 -7.56
CA ALA A 32 42.32 -0.63 -7.36
C ALA A 32 41.20 -1.27 -6.52
N LEU A 33 40.68 -0.57 -5.50
CA LEU A 33 39.53 -1.05 -4.73
C LEU A 33 38.28 -1.08 -5.61
N CYS A 34 38.04 -0.03 -6.41
CA CYS A 34 36.94 0.06 -7.36
C CYS A 34 36.96 -1.13 -8.34
N GLU A 35 38.10 -1.37 -8.99
CA GLU A 35 38.25 -2.42 -10.01
C GLU A 35 38.26 -3.84 -9.43
N LEU A 36 38.96 -4.08 -8.32
CA LEU A 36 39.27 -5.45 -7.87
C LEU A 36 38.31 -5.98 -6.80
N ARG A 37 37.57 -5.11 -6.11
CA ARG A 37 36.73 -5.52 -4.96
C ARG A 37 35.33 -4.95 -4.94
N LEU A 38 35.06 -3.91 -5.73
CA LEU A 38 33.78 -3.19 -5.75
C LEU A 38 33.14 -3.34 -7.14
N LEU A 39 32.49 -2.30 -7.67
CA LEU A 39 31.67 -2.36 -8.88
C LEU A 39 32.29 -1.56 -10.05
N GLY A 40 33.61 -1.40 -10.10
CA GLY A 40 34.27 -0.61 -11.15
C GLY A 40 33.75 0.83 -11.16
N ASP A 41 33.36 1.32 -12.33
CA ASP A 41 32.84 2.68 -12.54
C ASP A 41 31.52 2.94 -11.78
N LEU A 42 30.75 1.89 -11.49
CA LEU A 42 29.51 1.99 -10.69
C LEU A 42 29.77 2.15 -9.19
N THR A 43 31.02 2.02 -8.74
CA THR A 43 31.36 2.10 -7.32
C THR A 43 30.98 3.45 -6.70
N ALA A 44 31.14 4.55 -7.43
CA ALA A 44 30.78 5.87 -6.93
C ALA A 44 29.27 6.02 -6.73
N ILE A 45 28.48 5.51 -7.69
CA ILE A 45 27.01 5.52 -7.65
C ILE A 45 26.51 4.65 -6.51
N ALA A 46 27.04 3.43 -6.38
CA ALA A 46 26.62 2.47 -5.35
C ALA A 46 27.01 2.85 -3.92
N LEU A 47 27.96 3.77 -3.74
CA LEU A 47 28.38 4.29 -2.44
C LEU A 47 27.76 5.66 -2.10
N ASP A 48 27.04 6.29 -3.03
CA ASP A 48 26.38 7.56 -2.79
C ASP A 48 25.06 7.29 -2.08
N GLU A 49 25.00 7.56 -0.77
CA GLU A 49 23.82 7.32 0.07
C GLU A 49 22.58 8.11 -0.40
N ARG A 50 22.79 9.17 -1.20
CA ARG A 50 21.69 9.96 -1.77
C ARG A 50 21.04 9.27 -2.97
N VAL A 51 21.70 8.29 -3.59
CA VAL A 51 21.13 7.50 -4.68
C VAL A 51 20.17 6.50 -4.07
N ALA A 52 18.89 6.79 -4.20
CA ALA A 52 17.81 6.00 -3.66
C ALA A 52 17.49 4.80 -4.54
N VAL A 53 17.57 4.91 -5.87
CA VAL A 53 17.30 3.85 -6.87
C VAL A 53 18.26 4.00 -8.04
N ALA A 54 18.66 2.90 -8.69
CA ALA A 54 19.27 2.93 -10.02
C ALA A 54 18.44 2.03 -10.95
N ASP A 55 18.11 2.47 -12.16
CA ASP A 55 17.33 1.72 -13.15
C ASP A 55 18.00 1.84 -14.53
N VAL A 56 17.60 1.02 -15.49
CA VAL A 56 18.01 1.14 -16.89
C VAL A 56 16.93 1.89 -17.65
N GLY A 57 17.24 3.10 -18.11
CA GLY A 57 16.37 3.90 -18.96
C GLY A 57 16.20 3.31 -20.36
N ASP A 58 15.22 3.85 -21.10
CA ASP A 58 14.83 3.37 -22.44
C ASP A 58 15.98 3.40 -23.46
N ASP A 59 16.92 4.32 -23.29
CA ASP A 59 18.13 4.45 -24.13
C ASP A 59 19.25 3.48 -23.75
N ARG A 60 18.98 2.49 -22.88
CA ARG A 60 19.96 1.54 -22.34
C ARG A 60 21.07 2.26 -21.57
N GLU A 61 20.75 3.33 -20.86
CA GLU A 61 21.65 3.97 -19.91
C GLU A 61 21.14 3.79 -18.48
N LEU A 62 22.06 3.69 -17.52
CA LEU A 62 21.74 3.65 -16.11
C LEU A 62 21.29 5.04 -15.64
N VAL A 63 20.07 5.11 -15.12
CA VAL A 63 19.44 6.30 -14.53
C VAL A 63 19.38 6.10 -13.03
N VAL A 64 19.79 7.10 -12.25
CA VAL A 64 19.71 7.04 -10.78
C VAL A 64 18.67 8.02 -10.27
N HIS A 65 17.82 7.57 -9.36
CA HIS A 65 16.89 8.42 -8.63
C HIS A 65 17.49 8.72 -7.27
N THR A 66 17.50 10.00 -6.90
CA THR A 66 18.00 10.42 -5.58
C THR A 66 16.88 10.41 -4.53
N GLU A 67 17.17 10.84 -3.29
CA GLU A 67 16.18 10.98 -2.20
C GLU A 67 14.91 11.77 -2.59
N SER A 68 14.97 12.58 -3.64
CA SER A 68 13.83 13.35 -4.18
C SER A 68 13.21 12.74 -5.44
N PHE A 69 13.56 11.50 -5.78
CA PHE A 69 13.10 10.72 -6.96
C PHE A 69 13.32 11.36 -8.34
N ALA A 70 13.96 12.53 -8.42
CA ALA A 70 14.40 13.11 -9.69
C ALA A 70 15.44 12.20 -10.37
N PRO A 71 15.21 11.75 -11.62
CA PRO A 71 16.14 10.92 -12.36
C PRO A 71 17.38 11.72 -12.78
N LEU A 72 18.55 11.10 -12.66
CA LEU A 72 19.83 11.58 -13.16
C LEU A 72 20.42 10.52 -14.09
N GLU A 73 20.61 10.87 -15.36
CA GLU A 73 21.36 10.04 -16.30
C GLU A 73 22.83 9.99 -15.85
N THR A 74 23.34 8.78 -15.66
CA THR A 74 24.72 8.60 -15.20
C THR A 74 25.72 8.57 -16.37
N GLY A 75 25.24 8.45 -17.61
CA GLY A 75 26.04 8.22 -18.81
C GLY A 75 26.70 6.83 -18.84
N VAL A 76 26.27 5.91 -17.96
CA VAL A 76 26.76 4.53 -17.92
C VAL A 76 25.85 3.63 -18.75
N ASP A 77 26.41 2.95 -19.75
CA ASP A 77 25.68 1.99 -20.59
C ASP A 77 25.15 0.81 -19.76
N ALA A 78 23.93 0.37 -20.05
CA ALA A 78 23.25 -0.72 -19.35
C ALA A 78 23.90 -2.09 -19.53
N THR A 79 24.82 -2.23 -20.47
CA THR A 79 25.66 -3.41 -20.68
C THR A 79 27.00 -3.33 -19.96
N ALA A 80 27.29 -2.22 -19.26
CA ALA A 80 28.52 -2.09 -18.50
C ALA A 80 28.62 -3.17 -17.41
N ASP A 81 29.86 -3.54 -17.11
CA ASP A 81 30.14 -4.60 -16.14
C ASP A 81 29.48 -4.28 -14.79
N TYR A 82 28.81 -5.28 -14.21
CA TYR A 82 28.14 -5.21 -12.92
C TYR A 82 26.92 -4.28 -12.84
N VAL A 83 26.41 -3.76 -13.96
CA VAL A 83 25.14 -2.99 -13.99
C VAL A 83 24.00 -3.81 -13.38
N GLU A 84 23.87 -5.10 -13.69
CA GLU A 84 22.85 -5.98 -13.08
C GLU A 84 22.98 -6.18 -11.55
N ARG A 85 24.09 -5.71 -10.96
CA ARG A 85 24.34 -5.70 -9.51
C ARG A 85 24.15 -4.31 -8.90
N ALA A 86 23.87 -3.29 -9.69
CA ALA A 86 23.66 -1.91 -9.25
C ALA A 86 22.26 -1.40 -9.63
N ALA A 87 21.80 -1.71 -10.84
CA ALA A 87 20.46 -1.47 -11.32
C ALA A 87 19.46 -2.34 -10.54
N GLY A 88 18.46 -1.69 -9.97
CA GLY A 88 17.25 -2.30 -9.49
C GLY A 88 16.44 -2.88 -10.64
N GLU A 89 15.62 -3.87 -10.31
CA GLU A 89 14.72 -4.54 -11.22
C GLU A 89 13.30 -4.03 -10.95
N ARG A 90 12.67 -3.40 -11.95
CA ARG A 90 11.27 -2.98 -11.83
C ARG A 90 10.36 -4.21 -11.84
N ILE A 91 9.76 -4.49 -10.69
CA ILE A 91 8.88 -5.65 -10.47
C ILE A 91 7.50 -5.42 -11.08
N ALA A 92 6.91 -4.26 -10.78
CA ALA A 92 5.54 -3.95 -11.17
C ALA A 92 5.34 -2.45 -11.37
N ARG A 93 4.39 -2.10 -12.24
CA ARG A 93 3.84 -0.74 -12.37
C ARG A 93 2.36 -0.83 -12.65
N TYR A 94 1.56 -0.11 -11.87
CA TYR A 94 0.12 0.00 -12.02
C TYR A 94 -0.34 1.38 -11.51
N ALA A 95 -1.62 1.68 -11.68
CA ALA A 95 -2.20 2.93 -11.20
C ALA A 95 -3.20 2.66 -10.07
N VAL A 96 -3.29 3.63 -9.16
CA VAL A 96 -4.28 3.68 -8.08
C VAL A 96 -5.09 4.96 -8.25
N GLU A 97 -6.40 4.82 -8.32
CA GLU A 97 -7.31 5.95 -8.50
C GLU A 97 -7.57 6.68 -7.18
N PHE A 98 -7.67 8.00 -7.25
CA PHE A 98 -8.09 8.84 -6.13
C PHE A 98 -8.72 10.13 -6.66
N ALA A 99 -9.99 10.38 -6.35
CA ALA A 99 -10.66 11.65 -6.67
C ALA A 99 -10.56 12.08 -8.15
N GLY A 100 -10.55 11.11 -9.07
CA GLY A 100 -10.37 11.32 -10.51
C GLY A 100 -8.91 11.44 -10.98
N PHE A 101 -7.94 11.29 -10.08
CA PHE A 101 -6.51 11.24 -10.37
C PHE A 101 -6.03 9.79 -10.43
N SER A 102 -5.30 9.44 -11.48
CA SER A 102 -4.69 8.12 -11.66
C SER A 102 -3.22 8.15 -11.23
N VAL A 103 -2.93 7.74 -10.00
CA VAL A 103 -1.59 7.84 -9.40
C VAL A 103 -0.77 6.60 -9.71
N SER A 104 0.38 6.78 -10.35
CA SER A 104 1.27 5.66 -10.70
C SER A 104 1.99 5.11 -9.46
N VAL A 105 1.97 3.80 -9.32
CA VAL A 105 2.72 3.04 -8.33
C VAL A 105 3.75 2.17 -9.03
N VAL A 106 4.99 2.19 -8.54
CA VAL A 106 6.09 1.39 -9.06
C VAL A 106 6.71 0.60 -7.92
N VAL A 107 6.79 -0.71 -8.09
CA VAL A 107 7.51 -1.61 -7.19
C VAL A 107 8.80 -2.00 -7.87
N TYR A 108 9.92 -1.86 -7.17
CA TYR A 108 11.22 -2.24 -7.68
C TYR A 108 12.03 -2.98 -6.61
N ARG A 109 12.89 -3.88 -7.08
CA ARG A 109 13.82 -4.65 -6.27
C ARG A 109 15.20 -4.06 -6.44
N GLU A 110 15.83 -3.66 -5.36
CA GLU A 110 17.20 -3.20 -5.40
C GLU A 110 18.19 -4.32 -5.16
N ARG A 111 19.36 -4.18 -5.76
CA ARG A 111 20.52 -5.03 -5.51
C ARG A 111 21.67 -4.22 -4.92
N LEU A 112 21.37 -3.24 -4.05
CA LEU A 112 22.37 -2.36 -3.47
C LEU A 112 23.39 -3.12 -2.60
N LEU A 113 24.67 -2.72 -2.72
CA LEU A 113 25.72 -3.09 -1.78
C LEU A 113 25.78 -2.05 -0.64
N GLY A 114 24.75 -2.03 0.23
CA GLY A 114 24.60 -1.02 1.28
C GLY A 114 24.01 -1.57 2.59
N SER A 115 23.69 -0.67 3.52
CA SER A 115 23.11 -0.96 4.84
C SER A 115 21.58 -0.97 4.88
N ASP A 116 20.90 -0.61 3.78
CA ASP A 116 19.44 -0.76 3.69
C ASP A 116 19.11 -2.26 3.66
N ALA A 117 18.39 -2.72 4.70
CA ALA A 117 18.01 -4.12 4.86
C ALA A 117 16.85 -4.52 3.92
N PHE A 118 16.21 -3.56 3.24
CA PHE A 118 15.06 -3.81 2.38
C PHE A 118 15.48 -4.06 0.93
N GLU A 119 15.22 -5.27 0.45
CA GLU A 119 15.51 -5.68 -0.95
C GLU A 119 14.46 -5.13 -1.94
N THR A 120 13.23 -4.91 -1.48
CA THR A 120 12.12 -4.40 -2.31
C THR A 120 11.65 -3.07 -1.77
N LYS A 121 11.27 -2.14 -2.65
CA LYS A 121 10.71 -0.83 -2.32
C LYS A 121 9.44 -0.57 -3.14
N TYR A 122 8.55 0.24 -2.56
CA TYR A 122 7.26 0.64 -3.14
C TYR A 122 7.26 2.16 -3.33
N ALA A 123 7.18 2.66 -4.57
CA ALA A 123 7.15 4.09 -4.82
C ALA A 123 5.78 4.52 -5.37
N VAL A 124 5.23 5.57 -4.76
CA VAL A 124 4.09 6.33 -5.27
C VAL A 124 4.62 7.53 -6.02
N LEU A 125 4.26 7.64 -7.29
CA LEU A 125 4.65 8.75 -8.16
C LEU A 125 3.54 9.82 -8.13
N GLU A 126 3.61 10.67 -7.11
CA GLU A 126 2.76 11.86 -6.99
C GLU A 126 3.29 12.99 -7.89
N PRO A 127 2.47 13.99 -8.26
CA PRO A 127 2.92 15.14 -9.06
C PRO A 127 4.07 15.91 -8.40
N ASP A 128 5.02 16.41 -9.20
CA ASP A 128 6.15 17.17 -8.68
C ASP A 128 5.71 18.54 -8.12
N LEU A 129 6.08 18.84 -6.87
CA LEU A 129 5.90 20.15 -6.27
C LEU A 129 7.06 21.09 -6.56
N LEU A 130 6.77 22.33 -6.94
CA LEU A 130 7.76 23.39 -7.09
C LEU A 130 8.05 24.08 -5.74
N PRO A 131 9.22 24.72 -5.59
CA PRO A 131 9.52 25.52 -4.40
C PRO A 131 8.43 26.56 -4.13
N GLY A 132 7.82 26.50 -2.94
CA GLY A 132 6.74 27.39 -2.52
C GLY A 132 5.33 26.82 -2.69
N ASP A 133 5.16 25.70 -3.39
CA ASP A 133 3.85 25.09 -3.60
C ASP A 133 3.23 24.60 -2.29
N ASP A 134 4.02 24.08 -1.34
CA ASP A 134 3.53 23.71 -0.01
C ASP A 134 2.86 24.88 0.74
N ALA A 135 3.32 26.12 0.51
CA ALA A 135 2.72 27.30 1.12
C ALA A 135 1.39 27.66 0.44
N LEU A 136 1.31 27.50 -0.89
CA LEU A 136 0.09 27.69 -1.66
C LEU A 136 -0.98 26.67 -1.27
N ILE A 137 -0.60 25.40 -1.14
CA ILE A 137 -1.47 24.30 -0.71
C ILE A 137 -2.03 24.60 0.69
N ARG A 138 -1.17 24.93 1.66
CA ARG A 138 -1.59 25.26 3.04
C ARG A 138 -2.53 26.46 3.12
N GLU A 139 -2.23 27.54 2.39
CA GLU A 139 -3.13 28.70 2.36
C GLU A 139 -4.47 28.33 1.71
N CYS A 140 -4.46 27.50 0.66
CA CYS A 140 -5.68 27.00 0.04
C CYS A 140 -6.52 26.15 1.01
N GLU A 141 -5.91 25.19 1.71
CA GLU A 141 -6.55 24.36 2.74
C GLU A 141 -7.21 25.23 3.82
N ARG A 142 -6.47 26.21 4.35
CA ARG A 142 -6.99 27.14 5.37
C ARG A 142 -8.20 27.93 4.87
N ARG A 143 -8.16 28.39 3.63
CA ARG A 143 -9.27 29.15 3.02
C ARG A 143 -10.51 28.30 2.80
N ILE A 144 -10.32 27.05 2.39
CA ILE A 144 -11.42 26.09 2.23
C ILE A 144 -12.07 25.83 3.61
N TRP A 145 -11.27 25.64 4.65
CA TRP A 145 -11.76 25.49 6.02
C TRP A 145 -12.56 26.70 6.53
N GLU A 146 -12.11 27.91 6.20
CA GLU A 146 -12.78 29.17 6.58
C GLU A 146 -14.04 29.48 5.74
N THR A 147 -14.29 28.74 4.66
CA THR A 147 -15.42 29.01 3.78
C THR A 147 -16.71 28.59 4.48
N PRO A 148 -17.65 29.51 4.76
CA PRO A 148 -18.92 29.15 5.38
C PRO A 148 -19.72 28.25 4.43
N VAL A 149 -20.11 27.09 4.94
CA VAL A 149 -20.90 26.10 4.22
C VAL A 149 -22.36 26.31 4.60
N ASP A 150 -23.06 27.14 3.82
CA ASP A 150 -24.45 27.51 4.09
C ASP A 150 -25.47 26.43 3.69
N ARG A 151 -25.02 25.30 3.12
CA ARG A 151 -25.85 24.18 2.63
C ARG A 151 -25.16 22.84 2.86
N LEU A 152 -25.94 21.76 2.91
CA LEU A 152 -25.39 20.40 2.92
C LEU A 152 -24.54 20.19 1.67
N VAL A 153 -23.30 19.71 1.84
CA VAL A 153 -22.40 19.37 0.74
C VAL A 153 -22.60 17.89 0.45
N ASP A 154 -23.29 17.58 -0.65
CA ASP A 154 -23.61 16.20 -1.05
C ASP A 154 -22.36 15.46 -1.55
N ASP A 155 -21.44 16.16 -2.23
CA ASP A 155 -20.15 15.65 -2.68
C ASP A 155 -19.02 16.55 -2.16
N ARG A 156 -18.37 16.10 -1.08
CA ARG A 156 -17.27 16.81 -0.44
C ARG A 156 -16.04 16.89 -1.35
N THR A 157 -15.78 15.87 -2.16
CA THR A 157 -14.60 15.81 -3.04
C THR A 157 -14.73 16.85 -4.14
N ALA A 158 -15.87 16.86 -4.85
CA ALA A 158 -16.13 17.84 -5.90
C ALA A 158 -16.14 19.27 -5.36
N PHE A 159 -16.77 19.49 -4.20
CA PHE A 159 -16.80 20.80 -3.54
C PHE A 159 -15.38 21.32 -3.25
N VAL A 160 -14.53 20.50 -2.64
CA VAL A 160 -13.15 20.88 -2.30
C VAL A 160 -12.34 21.11 -3.58
N ALA A 161 -12.47 20.25 -4.59
CA ALA A 161 -11.77 20.39 -5.86
C ALA A 161 -12.10 21.71 -6.57
N GLU A 162 -13.39 22.08 -6.65
CA GLU A 162 -13.83 23.33 -7.28
C GLU A 162 -13.30 24.56 -6.53
N HIS A 163 -13.38 24.56 -5.20
CA HIS A 163 -12.89 25.66 -4.38
C HIS A 163 -11.36 25.79 -4.47
N ALA A 164 -10.65 24.67 -4.48
CA ALA A 164 -9.20 24.64 -4.65
C ALA A 164 -8.80 25.23 -6.01
N ARG A 165 -9.37 24.73 -7.12
CA ARG A 165 -9.12 25.25 -8.48
C ARG A 165 -9.35 26.76 -8.55
N LYS A 166 -10.46 27.25 -8.00
CA LYS A 166 -10.81 28.68 -7.98
C LYS A 166 -9.85 29.53 -7.15
N HIS A 167 -9.38 29.03 -6.01
CA HIS A 167 -8.46 29.77 -5.16
C HIS A 167 -7.05 29.81 -5.79
N LEU A 168 -6.54 28.66 -6.22
CA LEU A 168 -5.20 28.50 -6.78
C LEU A 168 -5.05 29.26 -8.10
N SER A 169 -6.05 29.21 -8.99
CA SER A 169 -6.07 30.00 -10.23
C SER A 169 -5.94 31.51 -9.97
N ARG A 170 -6.65 32.05 -8.97
CA ARG A 170 -6.55 33.47 -8.59
C ARG A 170 -5.17 33.84 -8.05
N GLN A 171 -4.56 32.98 -7.24
CA GLN A 171 -3.24 33.20 -6.66
C GLN A 171 -2.15 33.16 -7.73
N LEU A 172 -2.17 32.16 -8.60
CA LEU A 172 -1.17 32.00 -9.67
C LEU A 172 -1.26 33.13 -10.69
N THR A 173 -2.47 33.59 -11.04
CA THR A 173 -2.65 34.75 -11.94
C THR A 173 -2.14 36.07 -11.32
N ALA A 174 -2.12 36.19 -9.99
CA ALA A 174 -1.70 37.41 -9.29
C ALA A 174 -0.18 37.50 -9.05
N GLY A 175 0.55 36.38 -9.13
CA GLY A 175 1.99 36.27 -8.81
C GLY A 175 2.96 36.40 -10.00
N ASP A 176 2.45 36.50 -11.23
CA ASP A 176 3.19 36.17 -12.46
C ASP A 176 4.30 37.15 -12.91
N ALA A 177 4.69 38.14 -12.11
CA ALA A 177 5.77 39.07 -12.48
C ALA A 177 7.15 38.70 -11.91
N ARG A 178 7.26 37.83 -10.90
CA ARG A 178 8.55 37.54 -10.22
C ARG A 178 8.98 36.08 -10.20
N ASP A 179 8.07 35.11 -10.35
CA ASP A 179 8.39 33.67 -10.34
C ASP A 179 8.66 33.07 -11.74
N TRP A 180 8.57 33.89 -12.79
CA TRP A 180 8.83 33.50 -14.18
C TRP A 180 10.29 33.04 -14.42
N ALA A 181 11.24 33.53 -13.60
CA ALA A 181 12.65 33.21 -13.74
C ALA A 181 13.02 31.79 -13.27
N ALA A 182 12.32 31.23 -12.28
CA ALA A 182 12.55 29.87 -11.80
C ALA A 182 11.81 28.83 -12.66
N SER A 183 10.63 29.17 -13.16
CA SER A 183 9.79 28.31 -14.01
C SER A 183 10.29 28.20 -15.47
N GLY A 184 11.15 29.12 -15.92
CA GLY A 184 11.78 29.05 -17.25
C GLY A 184 12.69 27.82 -17.44
N ARG A 185 13.33 27.34 -16.37
CA ARG A 185 14.25 26.18 -16.45
C ARG A 185 13.49 24.86 -16.57
N ALA A 186 12.40 24.69 -15.80
CA ALA A 186 11.53 23.51 -15.87
C ALA A 186 10.74 23.45 -17.19
N ARG A 187 10.22 24.58 -17.68
CA ARG A 187 9.57 24.66 -19.00
C ARG A 187 10.54 24.38 -20.15
N LEU A 188 11.78 24.86 -20.05
CA LEU A 188 12.83 24.55 -21.03
C LEU A 188 13.15 23.06 -21.02
N GLN A 189 13.20 22.43 -19.85
CA GLN A 189 13.46 20.99 -19.70
C GLN A 189 12.32 20.15 -20.30
N ARG A 190 11.05 20.53 -20.08
CA ARG A 190 9.87 19.90 -20.71
C ARG A 190 9.84 20.09 -22.24
N ALA A 191 10.14 21.31 -22.73
CA ALA A 191 10.20 21.61 -24.16
C ALA A 191 11.41 21.00 -24.90
N LEU A 192 12.48 20.66 -24.16
CA LEU A 192 13.61 19.88 -24.65
C LEU A 192 13.27 18.38 -24.65
N ALA A 193 12.48 17.91 -23.68
CA ALA A 193 11.99 16.53 -23.64
C ALA A 193 11.05 16.21 -24.81
N ASP A 194 10.12 17.10 -25.15
CA ASP A 194 9.25 16.95 -26.33
C ASP A 194 10.01 16.93 -27.67
N ARG A 195 11.27 17.39 -27.67
CA ARG A 195 12.16 17.38 -28.85
C ARG A 195 13.24 16.29 -28.79
N GLY A 196 13.21 15.40 -27.79
CA GLY A 196 14.19 14.32 -27.61
C GLY A 196 15.60 14.82 -27.24
N LEU A 197 15.70 15.99 -26.62
CA LEU A 197 16.96 16.64 -26.22
C LEU A 197 17.10 16.75 -24.67
N ALA A 198 16.13 16.22 -23.92
CA ALA A 198 16.15 16.07 -22.47
C ALA A 198 15.26 14.88 -22.07
N THR A 199 15.46 14.33 -20.87
CA THR A 199 14.69 13.19 -20.36
C THR A 199 13.24 13.61 -20.01
N PRO A 200 12.20 12.87 -20.44
CA PRO A 200 10.84 13.11 -19.98
C PRO A 200 10.72 12.81 -18.47
N THR A 201 9.95 13.62 -17.74
CA THR A 201 9.40 13.19 -16.45
C THR A 201 8.51 11.98 -16.69
N VAL A 202 8.69 10.92 -15.90
CA VAL A 202 8.02 9.64 -16.11
C VAL A 202 6.50 9.81 -15.92
N ASP A 203 5.79 9.68 -17.05
CA ASP A 203 4.33 9.69 -17.30
C ASP A 203 3.60 11.04 -17.32
N PRO A 204 3.00 11.44 -18.47
CA PRO A 204 2.17 12.62 -18.60
C PRO A 204 0.69 12.24 -18.51
N ARG A 205 0.06 12.26 -17.32
CA ARG A 205 -1.39 11.98 -17.22
C ARG A 205 -2.17 12.80 -16.19
N TYR A 206 -1.66 13.96 -15.81
CA TYR A 206 -2.51 15.03 -15.30
C TYR A 206 -2.57 16.07 -16.42
N ASP A 207 -3.78 16.47 -16.82
CA ASP A 207 -3.98 17.54 -17.81
C ASP A 207 -2.98 18.67 -17.49
N ASP A 208 -2.28 19.19 -18.51
CA ASP A 208 -1.08 20.05 -18.48
C ASP A 208 -1.17 21.38 -17.66
N ASP A 209 -1.94 21.44 -16.57
CA ASP A 209 -2.18 22.59 -15.72
C ASP A 209 -1.61 22.36 -14.31
N ARG A 210 -0.63 23.17 -13.93
CA ARG A 210 -0.05 23.24 -12.57
C ARG A 210 -1.12 23.35 -11.48
N ILE A 211 -2.29 23.91 -11.81
CA ILE A 211 -3.42 23.96 -10.88
C ILE A 211 -3.86 22.56 -10.48
N ASP A 212 -3.90 21.60 -11.40
CA ASP A 212 -4.39 20.25 -11.14
C ASP A 212 -3.44 19.46 -10.24
N ASP A 213 -2.12 19.65 -10.41
CA ASP A 213 -1.11 19.12 -9.49
C ASP A 213 -1.33 19.64 -8.06
N LEU A 214 -1.53 20.95 -7.90
CA LEU A 214 -1.79 21.54 -6.58
C LEU A 214 -3.14 21.10 -6.00
N VAL A 215 -4.16 20.94 -6.84
CA VAL A 215 -5.48 20.45 -6.44
C VAL A 215 -5.40 19.01 -5.97
N TYR A 216 -4.59 18.16 -6.60
CA TYR A 216 -4.31 16.80 -6.12
C TYR A 216 -3.84 16.83 -4.67
N TYR A 217 -2.83 17.64 -4.35
CA TYR A 217 -2.30 17.74 -2.98
C TYR A 217 -3.33 18.27 -1.98
N VAL A 218 -4.11 19.30 -2.35
CA VAL A 218 -5.21 19.80 -1.50
C VAL A 218 -6.24 18.71 -1.23
N LEU A 219 -6.64 17.95 -2.26
CA LEU A 219 -7.59 16.84 -2.09
C LEU A 219 -7.00 15.72 -1.25
N ARG A 220 -5.74 15.34 -1.50
CA ARG A 220 -5.02 14.29 -0.78
C ARG A 220 -4.93 14.61 0.71
N ASP A 221 -4.61 15.85 1.06
CA ASP A 221 -4.40 16.26 2.45
C ASP A 221 -5.72 16.61 3.17
N PHE A 222 -6.71 17.18 2.47
CA PHE A 222 -7.96 17.67 3.06
C PHE A 222 -9.14 16.68 2.99
N VAL A 223 -9.26 15.92 1.91
CA VAL A 223 -10.31 14.90 1.69
C VAL A 223 -9.77 13.51 1.99
N GLY A 224 -8.57 13.22 1.50
CA GLY A 224 -7.84 11.98 1.73
C GLY A 224 -7.17 11.89 3.11
N GLU A 225 -6.15 11.05 3.18
CA GLU A 225 -5.43 10.67 4.38
C GLU A 225 -3.95 11.10 4.30
N GLY A 226 -3.67 12.18 3.56
CA GLY A 226 -2.33 12.69 3.32
C GLY A 226 -1.45 11.63 2.63
N PRO A 227 -0.21 11.40 3.10
CA PRO A 227 0.67 10.35 2.57
C PRO A 227 0.07 8.94 2.54
N LEU A 228 -0.97 8.64 3.32
CA LEU A 228 -1.60 7.31 3.35
C LEU A 228 -2.69 7.12 2.30
N THR A 229 -3.08 8.19 1.59
CA THR A 229 -4.21 8.19 0.64
C THR A 229 -4.09 7.10 -0.41
N VAL A 230 -2.92 7.00 -1.06
CA VAL A 230 -2.67 6.00 -2.12
C VAL A 230 -2.52 4.60 -1.55
N PRO A 231 -1.67 4.34 -0.52
CA PRO A 231 -1.57 3.00 0.07
C PRO A 231 -2.91 2.42 0.54
N ILE A 232 -3.79 3.22 1.16
CA ILE A 232 -5.10 2.75 1.63
C ILE A 232 -5.97 2.29 0.46
N ARG A 233 -5.92 3.00 -0.67
CA ARG A 233 -6.71 2.70 -1.87
C ARG A 233 -6.12 1.60 -2.74
N ASP A 234 -4.85 1.27 -2.56
CA ASP A 234 -4.20 0.23 -3.35
C ASP A 234 -4.74 -1.18 -3.00
N PRO A 235 -5.49 -1.85 -3.91
CA PRO A 235 -6.06 -3.18 -3.64
C PRO A 235 -5.00 -4.26 -3.44
N HIS A 236 -3.76 -3.99 -3.84
CA HIS A 236 -2.65 -4.92 -3.75
C HIS A 236 -2.00 -5.00 -2.36
N LEU A 237 -2.35 -4.10 -1.44
CA LEU A 237 -1.79 -4.03 -0.09
C LEU A 237 -2.72 -4.67 0.96
N GLU A 238 -2.12 -5.35 1.94
CA GLU A 238 -2.79 -5.93 3.10
C GLU A 238 -2.63 -5.06 4.33
N ASP A 239 -1.40 -4.68 4.68
CA ASP A 239 -1.11 -3.87 5.86
C ASP A 239 -0.34 -2.59 5.47
N ILE A 240 -0.60 -1.49 6.17
CA ILE A 240 0.06 -0.19 5.99
C ILE A 240 0.43 0.35 7.36
N GLU A 241 1.66 0.82 7.54
CA GLU A 241 2.20 1.25 8.82
C GLU A 241 2.95 2.57 8.69
N ALA A 242 2.52 3.58 9.44
CA ALA A 242 3.31 4.78 9.66
C ALA A 242 3.59 4.90 11.16
N ASN A 243 4.86 4.81 11.52
CA ASN A 243 5.26 4.61 12.91
C ASN A 243 5.70 5.90 13.60
N ARG A 244 6.27 6.85 12.84
CA ARG A 244 6.94 8.06 13.36
C ARG A 244 6.98 9.16 12.31
N VAL A 245 7.21 10.39 12.76
CA VAL A 245 7.47 11.56 11.89
C VAL A 245 8.83 11.40 11.21
N GLY A 246 8.91 11.74 9.92
CA GLY A 246 10.12 11.63 9.09
C GLY A 246 10.49 10.20 8.69
N GLU A 247 9.81 9.19 9.23
CA GLU A 247 10.05 7.80 8.87
C GLU A 247 9.17 7.39 7.69
N ARG A 248 9.75 6.61 6.77
CA ARG A 248 9.03 6.05 5.62
C ARG A 248 7.83 5.22 6.07
N VAL A 249 6.69 5.40 5.43
CA VAL A 249 5.54 4.49 5.57
C VAL A 249 5.97 3.11 5.06
N LYS A 250 5.53 2.05 5.71
CA LYS A 250 5.75 0.66 5.27
C LYS A 250 4.44 0.06 4.82
N VAL A 251 4.52 -0.84 3.85
CA VAL A 251 3.38 -1.56 3.32
C VAL A 251 3.70 -3.04 3.26
N VAL A 252 2.68 -3.88 3.39
CA VAL A 252 2.77 -5.32 3.22
C VAL A 252 1.89 -5.70 2.03
N PRO A 253 2.44 -6.27 0.95
CA PRO A 253 1.66 -6.66 -0.22
C PRO A 253 0.85 -7.94 0.08
N ARG A 254 -0.29 -8.08 -0.60
CA ARG A 254 -1.12 -9.29 -0.50
C ARG A 254 -0.41 -10.53 -1.08
N PRO A 255 -0.61 -11.73 -0.52
CA PRO A 255 -0.03 -12.98 -1.03
C PRO A 255 -0.42 -13.37 -2.47
N ALA A 256 -1.54 -12.87 -3.00
CA ALA A 256 -1.97 -13.18 -4.37
C ALA A 256 -1.04 -12.57 -5.44
N MET A 257 -0.45 -11.39 -5.16
CA MET A 257 0.57 -10.79 -6.04
C MET A 257 1.91 -11.51 -5.98
N VAL A 258 2.23 -12.12 -4.84
CA VAL A 258 3.44 -12.91 -4.63
C VAL A 258 3.51 -14.12 -5.59
N ALA A 259 2.36 -14.64 -6.04
CA ALA A 259 2.29 -15.76 -6.99
C ALA A 259 2.24 -15.33 -8.47
N ALA A 260 1.74 -14.12 -8.77
CA ALA A 260 1.49 -13.63 -10.12
C ALA A 260 2.65 -12.78 -10.68
N GLY A 261 3.88 -13.31 -10.59
CA GLY A 261 5.05 -12.73 -11.26
C GLY A 261 4.97 -12.91 -12.77
N GLY A 262 4.15 -12.11 -13.44
CA GLY A 262 4.00 -12.10 -14.89
C GLY A 262 2.76 -11.36 -15.37
N VAL A 263 2.75 -10.03 -15.24
CA VAL A 263 1.81 -9.21 -16.01
C VAL A 263 2.50 -8.81 -17.32
N ASN A 264 2.18 -9.56 -18.39
CA ASN A 264 2.49 -9.13 -19.75
C ASN A 264 1.74 -7.84 -20.08
N GLY A 265 2.44 -6.93 -20.75
CA GLY A 265 1.93 -5.64 -21.16
C GLY A 265 0.85 -5.67 -22.25
N GLU A 266 0.26 -4.50 -22.43
CA GLU A 266 -0.48 -4.04 -23.62
C GLU A 266 -1.77 -4.80 -23.98
N SER A 267 -2.88 -4.42 -23.35
CA SER A 267 -4.21 -4.66 -23.92
C SER A 267 -4.57 -3.58 -24.94
N ASN A 268 -4.10 -3.74 -26.17
CA ASN A 268 -4.61 -2.99 -27.31
C ASN A 268 -5.94 -3.62 -27.75
N GLY A 269 -7.03 -2.84 -27.68
CA GLY A 269 -8.37 -3.31 -27.99
C GLY A 269 -8.54 -3.72 -29.46
N ARG A 270 -9.24 -4.83 -29.69
CA ARG A 270 -10.06 -5.06 -30.90
C ARG A 270 -11.07 -6.18 -30.66
N ALA A 271 -12.31 -5.85 -30.98
CA ALA A 271 -13.48 -6.73 -30.92
C ALA A 271 -13.48 -7.80 -32.03
N GLY A 272 -14.16 -8.92 -31.75
CA GLY A 272 -14.92 -9.70 -32.73
C GLY A 272 -14.45 -11.13 -32.98
N GLY A 273 -15.36 -12.09 -32.81
CA GLY A 273 -15.34 -13.36 -33.55
C GLY A 273 -15.68 -14.62 -32.74
N GLU A 274 -16.94 -15.04 -32.79
CA GLU A 274 -17.41 -16.39 -32.41
C GLU A 274 -16.75 -17.49 -33.26
N SER A 275 -16.49 -18.68 -32.67
CA SER A 275 -17.02 -19.99 -33.12
C SER A 275 -16.23 -21.22 -32.60
N ASN A 276 -16.97 -22.05 -31.86
CA ASN A 276 -17.15 -23.52 -31.95
C ASN A 276 -16.01 -24.57 -31.83
N ALA A 277 -16.32 -25.54 -30.93
CA ALA A 277 -16.14 -27.01 -31.02
C ALA A 277 -14.75 -27.69 -30.96
N GLY A 278 -14.49 -28.31 -29.80
CA GLY A 278 -14.27 -29.75 -29.61
C GLY A 278 -13.12 -30.48 -30.31
N ARG A 279 -12.17 -31.01 -29.51
CA ARG A 279 -11.62 -32.38 -29.63
C ARG A 279 -10.61 -32.72 -28.52
N GLU A 280 -10.81 -33.87 -27.91
CA GLU A 280 -9.84 -34.62 -27.11
C GLU A 280 -8.74 -35.21 -28.02
N ASN A 281 -7.48 -35.24 -27.55
CA ASN A 281 -6.68 -36.49 -27.45
C ASN A 281 -5.25 -36.30 -26.91
N GLU A 282 -4.94 -37.19 -25.96
CA GLU A 282 -3.71 -37.98 -25.75
C GLU A 282 -2.31 -37.34 -25.76
N ALA A 283 -1.76 -37.30 -24.53
CA ALA A 283 -0.48 -37.91 -24.14
C ALA A 283 0.66 -37.92 -25.18
N THR A 284 1.62 -37.01 -25.00
CA THR A 284 3.03 -37.27 -25.35
C THR A 284 3.93 -36.81 -24.21
N LYS A 285 4.55 -37.78 -23.53
CA LYS A 285 5.61 -37.59 -22.53
C LYS A 285 6.84 -36.99 -23.20
N GLY A 286 6.98 -35.67 -23.14
CA GLY A 286 8.23 -34.95 -23.38
C GLY A 286 8.84 -34.54 -22.04
N ARG A 287 9.97 -35.16 -21.66
CA ARG A 287 10.82 -34.66 -20.57
C ARG A 287 11.37 -33.28 -20.99
N SER A 288 10.84 -32.19 -20.45
CA SER A 288 11.51 -30.90 -20.40
C SER A 288 11.88 -30.58 -18.96
N SER A 289 13.15 -30.77 -18.64
CA SER A 289 13.80 -30.23 -17.46
C SER A 289 13.93 -28.71 -17.63
N ASP A 290 12.94 -27.96 -17.18
CA ASP A 290 13.12 -26.53 -16.87
C ASP A 290 12.18 -26.15 -15.71
N GLY A 291 12.53 -26.65 -14.52
CA GLY A 291 11.91 -26.25 -13.27
C GLY A 291 12.44 -24.89 -12.83
N ARG A 292 12.03 -23.81 -13.51
CA ARG A 292 12.05 -22.48 -12.89
C ARG A 292 10.73 -22.28 -12.17
N SER A 293 10.71 -22.76 -10.93
CA SER A 293 9.79 -22.33 -9.87
C SER A 293 9.60 -20.82 -9.95
N GLY A 294 8.35 -20.35 -10.10
CA GLY A 294 8.00 -18.94 -10.12
C GLY A 294 8.61 -18.23 -8.90
N ILE A 295 9.57 -17.34 -9.15
CA ILE A 295 10.20 -16.56 -8.11
C ILE A 295 9.22 -15.46 -7.73
N ASN A 296 8.74 -15.51 -6.49
CA ASN A 296 7.94 -14.46 -5.87
C ASN A 296 8.60 -13.09 -6.11
N PRO A 297 7.92 -12.12 -6.76
CA PRO A 297 8.49 -10.80 -7.01
C PRO A 297 8.71 -9.96 -5.74
N PHE A 298 8.04 -10.27 -4.64
CA PHE A 298 8.05 -9.47 -3.41
C PHE A 298 8.83 -10.09 -2.25
N GLY A 299 9.38 -11.30 -2.40
CA GLY A 299 9.87 -12.06 -1.25
C GLY A 299 8.72 -12.37 -0.26
N GLY A 300 8.90 -13.30 0.68
CA GLY A 300 7.78 -13.74 1.53
C GLY A 300 7.22 -12.60 2.40
N GLY A 301 6.00 -12.12 2.13
CA GLY A 301 5.09 -11.40 3.06
C GLY A 301 5.69 -10.28 3.95
N GLY A 302 6.80 -9.68 3.53
CA GLY A 302 7.57 -8.77 4.37
C GLY A 302 7.09 -7.32 4.27
N ARG A 303 7.50 -6.50 5.24
CA ARG A 303 7.30 -5.04 5.21
C ARG A 303 8.22 -4.42 4.16
N ILE A 304 7.64 -3.61 3.28
CA ILE A 304 8.31 -2.90 2.20
C ILE A 304 8.25 -1.40 2.50
N PRO A 305 9.39 -0.68 2.53
CA PRO A 305 9.38 0.77 2.72
C PRO A 305 8.85 1.48 1.48
N THR A 306 8.17 2.60 1.71
CA THR A 306 7.69 3.49 0.66
C THR A 306 8.51 4.77 0.54
N ASN A 307 8.32 5.55 -0.52
CA ASN A 307 8.83 6.92 -0.61
C ASN A 307 7.99 7.96 0.16
N LEU A 308 6.90 7.54 0.78
CA LEU A 308 5.97 8.40 1.50
C LEU A 308 6.39 8.53 2.97
N ALA A 309 6.27 9.73 3.53
CA ALA A 309 6.52 10.00 4.95
C ALA A 309 5.71 11.19 5.44
N PHE A 310 5.42 11.21 6.74
CA PHE A 310 4.88 12.40 7.40
C PHE A 310 6.03 13.32 7.80
N ALA A 311 6.19 14.45 7.13
CA ALA A 311 7.28 15.39 7.44
C ALA A 311 7.04 16.20 8.74
N GLU A 312 5.78 16.47 9.07
CA GLU A 312 5.40 17.33 10.20
C GLU A 312 4.47 16.58 11.17
N GLU A 313 4.79 16.64 12.47
CA GLU A 313 4.00 15.97 13.52
C GLU A 313 2.54 16.44 13.54
N GLY A 314 2.30 17.74 13.40
CA GLY A 314 0.95 18.31 13.41
C GLY A 314 0.05 17.70 12.33
N ARG A 315 0.54 17.59 11.09
CA ARG A 315 -0.20 16.94 10.01
C ARG A 315 -0.46 15.46 10.28
N PHE A 316 0.49 14.77 10.92
CA PHE A 316 0.29 13.37 11.30
C PHE A 316 -0.76 13.23 12.40
N VAL A 317 -0.72 14.10 13.44
CA VAL A 317 -1.76 14.19 14.49
C VAL A 317 -3.14 14.46 13.89
N ASP A 318 -3.24 15.38 12.93
CA ASP A 318 -4.50 15.69 12.25
C ASP A 318 -5.05 14.47 11.48
N VAL A 319 -4.18 13.71 10.80
CA VAL A 319 -4.59 12.48 10.11
C VAL A 319 -5.09 11.44 11.11
N VAL A 320 -4.34 11.11 12.16
CA VAL A 320 -4.77 10.09 13.14
C VAL A 320 -6.07 10.48 13.86
N THR A 321 -6.24 11.76 14.15
CA THR A 321 -7.46 12.29 14.79
C THR A 321 -8.66 12.22 13.85
N ARG A 322 -8.50 12.59 12.58
CA ARG A 322 -9.56 12.46 11.57
C ARG A 322 -9.94 11.01 11.31
N LEU A 323 -8.96 10.09 11.28
CA LEU A 323 -9.21 8.66 11.13
C LEU A 323 -10.06 8.12 12.28
N ALA A 324 -9.75 8.48 13.53
CA ALA A 324 -10.56 8.10 14.68
C ALA A 324 -11.98 8.69 14.63
N ALA A 325 -12.09 9.97 14.27
CA ALA A 325 -13.36 10.69 14.24
C ALA A 325 -14.35 10.14 13.19
N ARG A 326 -13.84 9.52 12.11
CA ARG A 326 -14.69 8.86 11.10
C ARG A 326 -15.52 7.69 11.66
N ASP A 327 -15.06 7.08 12.75
CA ASP A 327 -15.76 6.00 13.47
C ASP A 327 -16.39 6.51 14.79
N GLY A 328 -16.51 7.83 14.92
CA GLY A 328 -17.14 8.47 16.09
C GLY A 328 -16.28 8.50 17.36
N VAL A 329 -14.97 8.20 17.26
CA VAL A 329 -14.05 8.23 18.40
C VAL A 329 -13.25 9.54 18.41
N GLU A 330 -13.28 10.25 19.53
CA GLU A 330 -12.49 11.46 19.75
C GLU A 330 -11.19 11.12 20.49
N LEU A 331 -10.05 11.35 19.84
CA LEU A 331 -8.74 11.20 20.48
C LEU A 331 -8.41 12.43 21.33
N ASN A 332 -7.93 12.19 22.54
CA ASN A 332 -7.44 13.23 23.45
C ASN A 332 -6.41 12.66 24.43
N ALA A 333 -5.91 13.45 25.37
CA ALA A 333 -4.89 12.98 26.32
C ALA A 333 -5.36 11.86 27.26
N ALA A 334 -6.66 11.77 27.56
CA ALA A 334 -7.25 10.71 28.38
C ALA A 334 -7.58 9.45 27.55
N THR A 335 -7.99 9.63 26.29
CA THR A 335 -8.24 8.56 25.31
C THR A 335 -7.28 8.70 24.12
N PRO A 336 -5.98 8.40 24.30
CA PRO A 336 -4.94 8.77 23.34
C PRO A 336 -4.74 7.79 22.19
N SER A 337 -5.45 6.65 22.19
CA SER A 337 -5.47 5.69 21.08
C SER A 337 -6.87 5.18 20.84
N ALA A 338 -7.11 4.70 19.62
CA ALA A 338 -8.34 4.05 19.23
C ALA A 338 -8.07 2.94 18.21
N LYS A 339 -8.95 1.94 18.22
CA LYS A 339 -9.11 1.00 17.12
C LYS A 339 -10.43 1.36 16.45
N VAL A 340 -10.38 1.63 15.15
CA VAL A 340 -11.52 2.13 14.38
C VAL A 340 -11.65 1.43 13.05
N ASN A 341 -12.86 1.44 12.51
CA ASN A 341 -13.14 0.99 11.15
C ASN A 341 -13.29 2.18 10.22
N LEU A 342 -12.66 2.09 9.06
CA LEU A 342 -12.72 3.13 8.05
C LEU A 342 -13.58 2.63 6.89
N SER A 343 -14.66 3.35 6.62
CA SER A 343 -15.34 3.28 5.32
C SER A 343 -14.68 4.29 4.40
N VAL A 344 -13.83 3.82 3.50
CA VAL A 344 -13.13 4.68 2.53
C VAL A 344 -13.86 4.56 1.19
N PRO A 345 -14.27 5.67 0.56
CA PRO A 345 -14.84 5.63 -0.78
C PRO A 345 -13.93 4.88 -1.75
N GLU A 346 -14.51 4.12 -2.69
CA GLU A 346 -13.80 3.32 -3.70
C GLU A 346 -13.05 2.08 -3.16
N VAL A 347 -12.90 1.97 -1.83
CA VAL A 347 -12.33 0.78 -1.18
C VAL A 347 -13.48 -0.10 -0.70
N SER A 348 -13.64 -1.26 -1.35
CA SER A 348 -14.69 -2.21 -1.00
C SER A 348 -14.39 -3.01 0.27
N GLU A 349 -13.11 -3.07 0.66
CA GLU A 349 -12.66 -3.87 1.80
C GLU A 349 -12.93 -3.19 3.14
N THR A 350 -13.18 -3.98 4.17
CA THR A 350 -13.12 -3.50 5.55
C THR A 350 -11.69 -3.07 5.87
N VAL A 351 -11.52 -1.78 6.17
CA VAL A 351 -10.23 -1.20 6.56
C VAL A 351 -10.22 -0.97 8.07
N ARG A 352 -9.43 -1.77 8.79
CA ARG A 352 -9.20 -1.59 10.22
C ARG A 352 -8.03 -0.67 10.44
N CYS A 353 -8.13 0.20 11.43
CA CYS A 353 -7.13 1.19 11.71
C CYS A 353 -6.90 1.31 13.22
N ALA A 354 -5.66 1.11 13.65
CA ALA A 354 -5.21 1.45 14.99
C ALA A 354 -4.45 2.77 14.91
N VAL A 355 -4.85 3.75 15.72
CA VAL A 355 -4.26 5.09 15.77
C VAL A 355 -3.87 5.47 17.18
N ALA A 356 -2.82 6.27 17.32
CA ALA A 356 -2.39 6.81 18.60
C ALA A 356 -1.78 8.21 18.48
N LEU A 357 -1.99 9.00 19.53
CA LEU A 357 -1.39 10.31 19.75
C LEU A 357 0.03 10.19 20.37
N PRO A 358 0.86 11.24 20.24
CA PRO A 358 2.24 11.24 20.78
C PRO A 358 2.32 11.02 22.30
N VAL A 359 1.26 11.34 23.04
CA VAL A 359 1.22 11.24 24.51
C VAL A 359 1.47 9.81 25.05
N ILE A 360 1.27 8.78 24.23
CA ILE A 360 1.55 7.37 24.58
C ILE A 360 2.60 6.73 23.67
N SER A 361 3.28 7.52 22.84
CA SER A 361 4.26 7.02 21.87
C SER A 361 5.43 7.98 21.79
N GLU A 362 6.56 7.55 22.37
CA GLU A 362 7.75 8.41 22.60
C GLU A 362 8.30 9.04 21.31
N ASP A 363 8.04 8.44 20.15
CA ASP A 363 8.56 8.85 18.85
C ASP A 363 7.51 9.55 17.96
N GLY A 364 6.41 10.01 18.54
CA GLY A 364 5.34 10.74 17.85
C GLY A 364 4.07 9.90 17.63
N PRO A 365 3.10 10.40 16.84
CA PRO A 365 1.88 9.66 16.56
C PRO A 365 2.18 8.46 15.64
N HIS A 366 1.33 7.44 15.69
CA HIS A 366 1.45 6.27 14.81
C HIS A 366 0.10 5.76 14.35
N VAL A 367 0.13 5.02 13.24
CA VAL A 367 -1.03 4.37 12.64
C VAL A 367 -0.64 3.03 12.02
N SER A 368 -1.49 2.04 12.24
CA SER A 368 -1.42 0.72 11.61
C SER A 368 -2.78 0.40 11.00
N ILE A 369 -2.79 0.17 9.69
CA ILE A 369 -3.98 -0.10 8.90
C ILE A 369 -3.89 -1.53 8.38
N ARG A 370 -4.99 -2.28 8.50
CA ARG A 370 -5.14 -3.64 7.99
C ARG A 370 -6.37 -3.72 7.11
N LYS A 371 -6.17 -4.08 5.85
CA LYS A 371 -7.21 -4.28 4.84
C LYS A 371 -7.58 -5.75 4.76
N GLN A 372 -8.80 -6.09 5.14
CA GLN A 372 -9.32 -7.44 4.91
C GLN A 372 -9.34 -7.75 3.40
N ALA A 373 -9.23 -9.02 3.01
CA ALA A 373 -9.27 -9.39 1.60
C ALA A 373 -10.62 -8.99 0.99
N ALA A 374 -10.60 -8.42 -0.22
CA ALA A 374 -11.79 -7.95 -0.94
C ALA A 374 -12.74 -9.08 -1.33
N ASP A 375 -12.20 -10.27 -1.57
CA ASP A 375 -12.96 -11.49 -1.87
C ASP A 375 -12.72 -12.52 -0.78
N ALA A 376 -13.81 -13.01 -0.18
CA ALA A 376 -13.72 -14.22 0.63
C ALA A 376 -13.37 -15.38 -0.28
N LEU A 377 -12.47 -16.27 0.17
CA LEU A 377 -12.27 -17.54 -0.51
C LEU A 377 -13.63 -18.24 -0.66
N THR A 378 -13.90 -18.83 -1.81
CA THR A 378 -15.11 -19.62 -2.00
C THR A 378 -14.86 -21.07 -1.55
N PRO A 379 -15.91 -21.90 -1.36
CA PRO A 379 -15.72 -23.32 -1.09
C PRO A 379 -14.93 -24.02 -2.21
N VAL A 380 -15.10 -23.55 -3.46
CA VAL A 380 -14.37 -24.04 -4.62
C VAL A 380 -12.88 -23.71 -4.52
N ASP A 381 -12.53 -22.51 -4.06
CA ASP A 381 -11.13 -22.11 -3.84
C ASP A 381 -10.46 -23.00 -2.79
N LEU A 382 -11.17 -23.32 -1.70
CA LEU A 382 -10.67 -24.21 -0.64
C LEU A 382 -10.44 -25.65 -1.11
N VAL A 383 -11.26 -26.14 -2.04
CA VAL A 383 -11.07 -27.46 -2.65
C VAL A 383 -9.90 -27.44 -3.62
N ASN A 384 -9.81 -26.41 -4.48
CA ASN A 384 -8.76 -26.27 -5.47
C ASN A 384 -7.37 -26.07 -4.82
N SER A 385 -7.30 -25.36 -3.69
CA SER A 385 -6.06 -25.20 -2.92
C SER A 385 -5.66 -26.46 -2.14
N GLY A 386 -6.55 -27.46 -2.06
CA GLY A 386 -6.38 -28.65 -1.23
C GLY A 386 -6.51 -28.37 0.27
N THR A 387 -7.07 -27.22 0.66
CA THR A 387 -7.32 -26.87 2.07
C THR A 387 -8.43 -27.72 2.67
N LEU A 388 -9.48 -28.02 1.91
CA LEU A 388 -10.56 -28.94 2.29
C LEU A 388 -10.84 -29.94 1.16
N SER A 389 -11.32 -31.15 1.51
CA SER A 389 -11.85 -32.07 0.51
C SER A 389 -13.27 -31.68 0.10
N ALA A 390 -13.67 -32.06 -1.11
CA ALA A 390 -15.04 -31.88 -1.58
C ALA A 390 -16.06 -32.57 -0.65
N ASP A 391 -15.72 -33.74 -0.09
CA ASP A 391 -16.58 -34.46 0.85
C ASP A 391 -16.84 -33.65 2.13
N LEU A 392 -15.81 -32.98 2.66
CA LEU A 392 -15.95 -32.17 3.87
C LEU A 392 -16.74 -30.89 3.60
N VAL A 393 -16.52 -30.23 2.47
CA VAL A 393 -17.33 -29.09 2.03
C VAL A 393 -18.80 -29.50 1.87
N THR A 394 -19.06 -30.69 1.30
CA THR A 394 -20.43 -31.22 1.14
C THR A 394 -21.08 -31.52 2.50
N LEU A 395 -20.34 -32.11 3.44
CA LEU A 395 -20.83 -32.32 4.80
C LEU A 395 -21.19 -31.00 5.49
N LEU A 396 -20.32 -29.99 5.38
CA LEU A 396 -20.57 -28.67 5.96
C LEU A 396 -21.79 -28.01 5.31
N TRP A 397 -21.94 -28.09 3.98
CA TRP A 397 -23.13 -27.61 3.28
C TRP A 397 -24.41 -28.25 3.83
N LEU A 398 -24.45 -29.58 3.98
CA LEU A 398 -25.61 -30.27 4.56
C LEU A 398 -25.89 -29.84 6.00
N LEU A 399 -24.85 -29.51 6.79
CA LEU A 399 -25.05 -28.97 8.14
C LEU A 399 -25.68 -27.58 8.10
N TYR A 400 -25.23 -26.67 7.23
CA TYR A 400 -25.80 -25.33 7.12
C TYR A 400 -27.26 -25.35 6.65
N GLU A 401 -27.58 -26.17 5.65
CA GLU A 401 -28.95 -26.32 5.12
C GLU A 401 -29.93 -26.88 6.17
N HIS A 402 -29.42 -27.54 7.21
CA HIS A 402 -30.22 -28.10 8.31
C HIS A 402 -29.98 -27.39 9.65
N HIS A 403 -29.48 -26.15 9.63
CA HIS A 403 -29.21 -25.32 10.82
C HIS A 403 -28.35 -26.03 11.89
N GLY A 404 -27.40 -26.85 11.44
CA GLY A 404 -26.43 -27.51 12.31
C GLY A 404 -25.40 -26.51 12.86
N VAL A 405 -25.03 -26.70 14.13
CA VAL A 405 -24.01 -25.86 14.78
C VAL A 405 -22.61 -26.29 14.32
N VAL A 406 -21.87 -25.35 13.72
CA VAL A 406 -20.49 -25.56 13.26
C VAL A 406 -19.54 -24.62 14.00
N LEU A 407 -18.52 -25.18 14.65
CA LEU A 407 -17.49 -24.41 15.36
C LEU A 407 -16.13 -24.55 14.66
N PHE A 408 -15.56 -23.42 14.23
CA PHE A 408 -14.19 -23.35 13.70
C PHE A 408 -13.20 -23.05 14.83
N ALA A 409 -12.33 -24.01 15.16
CA ALA A 409 -11.37 -23.89 16.25
C ALA A 409 -9.91 -23.94 15.74
N GLY A 410 -9.03 -23.17 16.40
CA GLY A 410 -7.62 -23.08 16.04
C GLY A 410 -6.94 -21.82 16.59
N PRO A 411 -5.59 -21.73 16.54
CA PRO A 411 -4.86 -20.56 17.01
C PRO A 411 -5.19 -19.30 16.18
N THR A 412 -4.83 -18.13 16.69
CA THR A 412 -4.93 -16.86 15.96
C THR A 412 -4.11 -16.94 14.67
N GLY A 413 -4.67 -16.44 13.56
CA GLY A 413 -4.02 -16.50 12.24
C GLY A 413 -4.14 -17.83 11.49
N ALA A 414 -4.78 -18.86 12.06
CA ALA A 414 -4.97 -20.15 11.39
C ALA A 414 -6.00 -20.15 10.24
N GLY A 415 -6.63 -19.01 9.92
CA GLY A 415 -7.64 -18.90 8.86
C GLY A 415 -9.07 -19.27 9.28
N LYS A 416 -9.40 -19.25 10.58
CA LYS A 416 -10.75 -19.56 11.10
C LYS A 416 -11.85 -18.70 10.44
N THR A 417 -11.72 -17.39 10.53
CA THR A 417 -12.66 -16.43 9.93
C THR A 417 -12.72 -16.59 8.41
N THR A 418 -11.59 -16.91 7.76
CA THR A 418 -11.54 -17.17 6.32
C THR A 418 -12.37 -18.40 5.94
N LEU A 419 -12.24 -19.50 6.69
CA LEU A 419 -13.06 -20.70 6.48
C LEU A 419 -14.54 -20.41 6.73
N MET A 420 -14.87 -19.69 7.80
CA MET A 420 -16.26 -19.29 8.08
C MET A 420 -16.85 -18.47 6.93
N ASN A 421 -16.16 -17.40 6.50
CA ASN A 421 -16.60 -16.56 5.39
C ASN A 421 -16.75 -17.33 4.08
N ALA A 422 -15.89 -18.33 3.84
CA ALA A 422 -15.98 -19.14 2.63
C ALA A 422 -17.25 -19.96 2.53
N HIS A 423 -17.85 -20.34 3.66
CA HIS A 423 -19.06 -21.14 3.70
C HIS A 423 -20.34 -20.31 3.79
N MET A 424 -20.24 -18.98 3.94
CA MET A 424 -21.41 -18.08 3.98
C MET A 424 -22.37 -18.24 2.79
N PRO A 425 -21.90 -18.49 1.55
CA PRO A 425 -22.80 -18.73 0.41
C PRO A 425 -23.70 -19.97 0.54
N PHE A 426 -23.46 -20.87 1.50
CA PHE A 426 -24.34 -22.01 1.77
C PHE A 426 -25.54 -21.68 2.64
N ILE A 427 -25.60 -20.49 3.24
CA ILE A 427 -26.79 -20.04 3.97
C ILE A 427 -27.91 -19.77 2.93
N PRO A 428 -29.08 -20.41 3.05
CA PRO A 428 -30.22 -20.18 2.17
C PRO A 428 -30.67 -18.72 2.15
N PHE A 429 -31.09 -18.23 0.98
CA PHE A 429 -31.61 -16.85 0.83
C PHE A 429 -32.86 -16.57 1.68
N ASP A 430 -33.67 -17.62 1.94
CA ASP A 430 -34.88 -17.52 2.75
C ASP A 430 -34.58 -17.41 4.26
N ASP A 431 -33.34 -17.68 4.66
CA ASP A 431 -32.89 -17.53 6.04
C ASP A 431 -32.46 -16.08 6.33
N ARG A 432 -32.59 -15.70 7.59
CA ARG A 432 -32.11 -14.43 8.13
C ARG A 432 -30.82 -14.62 8.93
N PRO A 433 -29.64 -14.45 8.32
CA PRO A 433 -28.38 -14.54 9.04
C PRO A 433 -28.08 -13.27 9.83
N ILE A 434 -27.76 -13.41 11.12
CA ILE A 434 -27.32 -12.31 11.98
C ILE A 434 -25.84 -12.54 12.32
N SER A 435 -24.95 -11.66 11.84
CA SER A 435 -23.54 -11.70 12.23
C SER A 435 -23.29 -10.87 13.48
N ILE A 436 -22.42 -11.38 14.34
CA ILE A 436 -22.00 -10.72 15.56
C ILE A 436 -20.47 -10.72 15.57
N ASP A 437 -19.89 -9.53 15.50
CA ASP A 437 -18.46 -9.33 15.31
C ASP A 437 -17.86 -8.48 16.44
N GLU A 438 -16.65 -8.83 16.88
CA GLU A 438 -15.95 -8.06 17.91
C GLU A 438 -15.23 -6.85 17.28
N GLY A 439 -15.65 -5.65 17.69
CA GLY A 439 -15.13 -4.32 17.34
C GLY A 439 -15.40 -3.91 15.90
N SER A 440 -15.46 -4.87 14.98
CA SER A 440 -15.51 -4.59 13.54
C SER A 440 -15.98 -5.80 12.75
N ARG A 441 -16.79 -5.54 11.73
CA ARG A 441 -17.34 -6.58 10.86
C ARG A 441 -16.23 -7.40 10.18
N GLU A 442 -16.14 -8.67 10.50
CA GLU A 442 -15.35 -9.68 9.79
C GLU A 442 -16.21 -10.55 8.89
N VAL A 443 -17.43 -10.82 9.33
CA VAL A 443 -18.37 -11.70 8.63
C VAL A 443 -18.98 -10.99 7.44
N ARG A 444 -18.86 -11.63 6.28
CA ARG A 444 -19.54 -11.22 5.04
C ARG A 444 -20.84 -11.97 4.92
N LEU A 445 -21.94 -11.24 5.04
CA LEU A 445 -23.27 -11.82 4.88
C LEU A 445 -23.52 -12.08 3.38
N PRO A 446 -24.08 -13.24 3.03
CA PRO A 446 -24.21 -13.68 1.64
C PRO A 446 -25.30 -12.93 0.86
N HIS A 447 -26.30 -12.37 1.54
CA HIS A 447 -27.45 -11.70 0.94
C HIS A 447 -28.05 -10.63 1.86
N GLU A 448 -28.98 -9.85 1.29
CA GLU A 448 -29.57 -8.64 1.90
C GLU A 448 -30.52 -8.88 3.09
N THR A 449 -30.97 -10.13 3.31
CA THR A 449 -31.85 -10.46 4.45
C THR A 449 -31.13 -10.37 5.79
N GLY A 450 -29.79 -10.42 5.80
CA GLY A 450 -29.00 -10.47 7.02
C GLY A 450 -28.73 -9.11 7.68
N VAL A 451 -28.35 -9.15 8.96
CA VAL A 451 -27.95 -7.99 9.75
C VAL A 451 -26.58 -8.24 10.38
N ALA A 452 -25.69 -7.24 10.33
CA ALA A 452 -24.39 -7.31 10.98
C ALA A 452 -24.36 -6.43 12.23
N LEU A 453 -23.94 -7.00 13.36
CA LEU A 453 -23.79 -6.33 14.65
C LEU A 453 -22.31 -6.30 15.03
N THR A 454 -21.83 -5.17 15.54
CA THR A 454 -20.45 -5.01 15.99
C THR A 454 -20.40 -4.50 17.41
N THR A 455 -19.49 -5.03 18.24
CA THR A 455 -19.29 -4.51 19.60
C THR A 455 -18.80 -3.06 19.56
N ARG A 456 -19.00 -2.35 20.67
CA ARG A 456 -18.55 -0.98 20.83
C ARG A 456 -17.88 -0.82 22.18
N ASP A 457 -16.57 -0.63 22.17
CA ASP A 457 -15.81 -0.31 23.38
C ASP A 457 -16.08 1.13 23.82
N HIS A 458 -16.19 1.34 25.13
CA HIS A 458 -16.36 2.66 25.72
C HIS A 458 -15.94 2.66 27.20
N GLU A 459 -15.27 3.72 27.66
CA GLU A 459 -14.80 3.83 29.06
C GLU A 459 -15.95 3.77 30.08
N ASN A 460 -17.05 4.46 29.77
CA ASN A 460 -18.32 4.29 30.50
C ASN A 460 -18.98 2.96 30.13
N SER A 461 -19.10 2.06 31.12
CA SER A 461 -19.71 0.74 30.97
C SER A 461 -21.15 0.76 30.46
N TYR A 462 -21.95 1.79 30.77
CA TYR A 462 -23.32 1.93 30.26
C TYR A 462 -23.38 2.23 28.76
N LYS A 463 -22.26 2.67 28.19
CA LYS A 463 -22.10 2.90 26.76
C LYS A 463 -21.25 1.81 26.11
N ALA A 464 -20.74 0.83 26.84
CA ALA A 464 -20.04 -0.29 26.21
C ALA A 464 -21.06 -1.32 25.73
N VAL A 465 -20.84 -1.90 24.55
CA VAL A 465 -21.68 -2.95 23.97
C VAL A 465 -20.79 -4.16 23.75
N SER A 466 -21.00 -5.22 24.54
CA SER A 466 -20.17 -6.43 24.50
C SER A 466 -20.71 -7.50 23.55
N MET A 467 -19.90 -8.53 23.22
CA MET A 467 -20.35 -9.68 22.42
C MET A 467 -21.58 -10.35 23.05
N ALA A 468 -21.54 -10.64 24.36
CA ALA A 468 -22.64 -11.26 25.08
C ALA A 468 -23.92 -10.40 25.02
N SER A 469 -23.77 -9.07 25.11
CA SER A 469 -24.89 -8.14 24.96
C SER A 469 -25.51 -8.23 23.56
N LEU A 470 -24.69 -8.24 22.50
CA LEU A 470 -25.19 -8.35 21.12
C LEU A 470 -25.81 -9.71 20.82
N MET A 471 -25.28 -10.79 21.37
CA MET A 471 -25.88 -12.13 21.27
C MET A 471 -27.26 -12.16 21.93
N THR A 472 -27.42 -11.51 23.07
CA THR A 472 -28.73 -11.38 23.72
C THR A 472 -29.69 -10.53 22.88
N GLU A 473 -29.21 -9.43 22.29
CA GLU A 473 -30.01 -8.57 21.41
C GLU A 473 -30.39 -9.26 20.09
N ALA A 474 -29.52 -10.11 19.55
CA ALA A 474 -29.75 -10.85 18.31
C ALA A 474 -31.02 -11.72 18.39
N ASN A 475 -31.36 -12.26 19.56
CA ASN A 475 -32.60 -13.00 19.79
C ASN A 475 -33.87 -12.20 19.40
N TYR A 476 -33.86 -10.87 19.56
CA TYR A 476 -34.99 -10.02 19.18
C TYR A 476 -35.05 -9.74 17.67
N LEU A 477 -33.98 -10.08 16.94
CA LEU A 477 -33.91 -9.97 15.49
C LEU A 477 -34.47 -11.20 14.78
N ASN A 478 -34.96 -12.22 15.50
CA ASN A 478 -35.51 -13.45 14.93
C ASN A 478 -34.56 -14.07 13.87
N PRO A 479 -33.32 -14.43 14.27
CA PRO A 479 -32.35 -15.08 13.39
C PRO A 479 -32.81 -16.49 13.02
N ASP A 480 -32.59 -16.90 11.77
CA ASP A 480 -32.61 -18.31 11.38
C ASP A 480 -31.20 -18.92 11.47
N VAL A 481 -30.17 -18.07 11.38
CA VAL A 481 -28.75 -18.44 11.51
C VAL A 481 -28.01 -17.33 12.28
N GLU A 482 -27.33 -17.69 13.36
CA GLU A 482 -26.40 -16.80 14.06
C GLU A 482 -24.95 -17.07 13.65
N VAL A 483 -24.23 -16.03 13.22
CA VAL A 483 -22.82 -16.12 12.83
C VAL A 483 -21.98 -15.33 13.82
N ILE A 484 -21.40 -16.03 14.80
CA ILE A 484 -20.60 -15.43 15.86
C ILE A 484 -19.12 -15.50 15.44
N ALA A 485 -18.50 -14.34 15.19
CA ALA A 485 -17.15 -14.28 14.64
C ALA A 485 -16.09 -14.89 15.56
N GLU A 486 -16.20 -14.63 16.86
CA GLU A 486 -15.29 -15.18 17.86
C GLU A 486 -15.98 -15.32 19.23
N ILE A 487 -15.64 -16.40 19.95
CA ILE A 487 -16.06 -16.65 21.32
C ILE A 487 -14.80 -16.76 22.16
N ASN A 488 -14.40 -15.66 22.79
CA ASN A 488 -13.12 -15.54 23.51
C ASN A 488 -13.27 -15.13 24.99
N THR A 489 -14.48 -14.79 25.44
CA THR A 489 -14.75 -14.46 26.86
C THR A 489 -15.65 -15.49 27.53
N PRO A 490 -15.57 -15.64 28.87
CA PRO A 490 -16.51 -16.48 29.61
C PRO A 490 -17.97 -16.09 29.39
N ALA A 491 -18.27 -14.79 29.35
CA ALA A 491 -19.63 -14.28 29.14
C ALA A 491 -20.17 -14.63 27.74
N SER A 492 -19.37 -14.43 26.68
CA SER A 492 -19.78 -14.83 25.32
C SER A 492 -19.97 -16.35 25.20
N PHE A 493 -19.16 -17.14 25.90
CA PHE A 493 -19.28 -18.59 25.90
C PHE A 493 -20.56 -19.06 26.62
N GLU A 494 -20.89 -18.45 27.76
CA GLU A 494 -22.13 -18.70 28.49
C GLU A 494 -23.35 -18.40 27.62
N THR A 495 -23.40 -17.22 26.99
CA THR A 495 -24.51 -16.85 26.09
C THR A 495 -24.59 -17.78 24.89
N PHE A 496 -23.47 -18.19 24.29
CA PHE A 496 -23.47 -19.17 23.20
C PHE A 496 -24.07 -20.51 23.63
N ALA A 497 -23.70 -20.99 24.82
CA ALA A 497 -24.24 -22.25 25.35
C ALA A 497 -25.75 -22.15 25.62
N GLU A 498 -26.23 -20.98 26.05
CA GLU A 498 -27.66 -20.69 26.21
C GLU A 498 -28.40 -20.70 24.86
N SER A 499 -27.85 -20.05 23.82
CA SER A 499 -28.45 -20.03 22.47
C SER A 499 -28.62 -21.45 21.90
N ILE A 500 -27.61 -22.33 22.05
CA ILE A 500 -27.74 -23.74 21.60
C ILE A 500 -28.90 -24.46 22.30
N ASN A 501 -29.15 -24.13 23.57
CA ASN A 501 -30.18 -24.79 24.36
C ASN A 501 -31.60 -24.31 24.01
N THR A 502 -31.74 -23.11 23.43
CA THR A 502 -33.05 -22.56 23.03
C THR A 502 -33.46 -22.95 21.61
N GLY A 503 -32.56 -23.59 20.85
CA GLY A 503 -32.67 -23.69 19.40
C GLY A 503 -32.50 -22.32 18.76
#